data_AF-A0A2D4PYY4-F1
#
_entry.id   AF-A0A2D4PYY4-F1
#
_cell.length_a   1.000
_cell.length_b   1.000
_cell.length_c   1.000
_cell.angle_alpha   90.00
_cell.angle_beta   90.00
_cell.angle_gamma   90.00
#
_symmetry.space_group_name_H-M   'P 1'
#
loop_
_entity.id
_entity.type
_entity.pdbx_description
1 polymer ?
#
loop_
_entity_poly.entity_id
_entity_poly.type
_entity_poly.pdbx_seq_one_letter_code
_entity_poly.pdbx_strand_id
1 'polypeptide(L)'
;GERRCIIVHGAGSFGHFQAREYDVALGTSGGRSAASDTLRQGLCLTRLSVTKLNHLVTEQLISVGVPAVGISVLAKTFSPRRVVFLTDVNGIYSCPPDTPGARLVDSIVIGPERTMEPAVLTSALSHDSTGGVSLKLQTAINIVSSSHGSIPVLICKLDSEAAVKACLTGKLKEGEGTKLSFVDT
;
A
#
# COMPACT_ATOMS: atom_id res chain seq x y z
N GLY A 1 -10.61 -23.34 1.39
CA GLY A 1 -11.34 -22.69 0.29
C GLY A 1 -10.62 -21.42 -0.15
N GLU A 2 -10.72 -21.08 -1.43
CA GLU A 2 -9.85 -20.16 -2.20
C GLU A 2 -9.86 -18.66 -1.84
N ARG A 3 -10.26 -18.26 -0.62
CA ARG A 3 -10.75 -16.89 -0.33
C ARG A 3 -9.99 -16.11 0.76
N ARG A 4 -8.68 -16.30 0.93
CA ARG A 4 -7.87 -15.56 1.94
C ARG A 4 -7.11 -14.40 1.30
N CYS A 5 -7.64 -13.19 1.44
CA CYS A 5 -7.06 -11.95 0.92
C CYS A 5 -6.77 -10.98 2.07
N ILE A 6 -5.62 -10.31 2.04
CA ILE A 6 -5.37 -9.13 2.87
C ILE A 6 -5.50 -7.89 1.99
N ILE A 7 -6.37 -6.97 2.39
CA ILE A 7 -6.51 -5.66 1.75
C ILE A 7 -5.69 -4.67 2.58
N VAL A 8 -4.84 -3.90 1.90
CA VAL A 8 -4.07 -2.81 2.48
C VAL A 8 -4.55 -1.52 1.85
N HIS A 9 -4.84 -0.51 2.67
CA HIS A 9 -5.18 0.83 2.20
C HIS A 9 -4.26 1.86 2.85
N GLY A 10 -4.01 2.95 2.14
CA GLY A 10 -3.29 4.10 2.72
C GLY A 10 -4.14 4.85 3.74
N ALA A 11 -3.49 5.71 4.52
CA ALA A 11 -4.17 6.65 5.40
C ALA A 11 -4.88 7.79 4.66
N GLY A 12 -4.41 8.16 3.46
CA GLY A 12 -4.96 9.29 2.69
C GLY A 12 -5.02 10.60 3.49
N SER A 13 -6.01 11.43 3.20
CA SER A 13 -6.28 12.68 3.95
C SER A 13 -6.56 12.45 5.44
N PHE A 14 -6.96 11.23 5.84
CA PHE A 14 -7.22 10.87 7.23
C PHE A 14 -5.95 10.76 8.07
N GLY A 15 -4.74 10.70 7.49
CA GLY A 15 -3.49 10.71 8.26
C GLY A 15 -2.62 11.93 7.98
N HIS A 16 -2.63 12.43 6.75
CA HIS A 16 -1.65 13.43 6.31
C HIS A 16 -1.79 14.79 7.01
N PHE A 17 -3.02 15.21 7.34
CA PHE A 17 -3.24 16.51 7.97
C PHE A 17 -2.65 16.54 9.39
N GLN A 18 -3.06 15.59 10.24
CA GLN A 18 -2.59 15.51 11.62
C GLN A 18 -1.12 15.08 11.71
N ALA A 19 -0.65 14.17 10.84
CA ALA A 19 0.75 13.74 10.86
C ALA A 19 1.72 14.88 10.54
N ARG A 20 1.33 15.80 9.63
CA ARG A 20 2.12 16.98 9.28
C ARG A 20 2.02 18.08 10.33
N GLU A 21 0.82 18.35 10.85
CA GLU A 21 0.60 19.39 11.88
C GLU A 21 1.44 19.15 13.14
N TYR A 22 1.61 17.88 13.53
CA TYR A 22 2.33 17.50 14.75
C TYR A 22 3.73 16.90 14.49
N ASP A 23 4.23 16.97 13.25
CA ASP A 23 5.51 16.38 12.80
C ASP A 23 5.71 14.91 13.22
N VAL A 24 4.64 14.11 13.20
CA VAL A 24 4.66 12.72 13.70
C VAL A 24 5.70 11.88 12.96
N ALA A 25 5.93 12.17 11.67
CA ALA A 25 6.91 11.49 10.83
C ALA A 25 8.37 11.67 11.29
N LEU A 26 8.69 12.79 11.96
CA LEU A 26 10.04 13.04 12.49
C LEU A 26 10.31 12.27 13.78
N GLY A 27 9.25 11.79 14.44
CA GLY A 27 9.34 11.05 15.69
C GLY A 27 10.18 11.79 16.73
N THR A 28 11.13 11.08 17.35
CA THR A 28 12.09 11.67 18.30
C THR A 28 13.36 12.20 17.64
N SER A 29 13.56 11.92 16.35
CA SER A 29 14.77 12.28 15.61
C SER A 29 14.89 13.77 15.34
N GLY A 30 13.78 14.52 15.41
CA GLY A 30 13.75 15.98 15.30
C GLY A 30 14.06 16.73 16.60
N GLY A 31 14.74 16.11 17.58
CA GLY A 31 15.04 16.70 18.89
C GLY A 31 13.85 16.74 19.86
N ARG A 32 12.69 16.17 19.47
CA ARG A 32 11.52 16.03 20.34
C ARG A 32 11.64 14.79 21.21
N SER A 33 11.36 14.93 22.51
CA SER A 33 11.28 13.78 23.41
C SER A 33 10.03 12.94 23.14
N ALA A 34 10.12 11.62 23.35
CA ALA A 34 8.94 10.74 23.36
C ALA A 34 7.91 11.13 24.45
N ALA A 35 8.35 11.91 25.45
CA ALA A 35 7.49 12.50 26.47
C ALA A 35 6.81 13.81 26.04
N SER A 36 7.05 14.30 24.81
CA SER A 36 6.39 15.50 24.28
C SER A 36 4.89 15.26 24.13
N ASP A 37 4.08 16.04 24.86
CA ASP A 37 2.63 15.98 24.76
C ASP A 37 2.13 16.27 23.34
N THR A 38 2.79 17.17 22.62
CA THR A 38 2.50 17.48 21.22
C THR A 38 2.71 16.28 20.31
N LEU A 39 3.84 15.57 20.45
CA LEU A 39 4.10 14.37 19.63
C LEU A 39 3.12 13.23 19.97
N ARG A 40 2.81 13.04 21.26
CA ARG A 40 1.85 12.03 21.73
C ARG A 40 0.44 12.34 21.24
N GLN A 41 0.01 13.59 21.34
CA GLN A 41 -1.28 14.06 20.84
C GLN A 41 -1.36 13.90 19.32
N GLY A 42 -0.31 14.28 18.60
CA GLY A 42 -0.19 14.07 17.16
C GLY A 42 -0.34 12.60 16.77
N LEU A 43 0.36 11.70 17.48
CA LEU A 43 0.24 10.26 17.28
C LEU A 43 -1.19 9.77 17.54
N CYS A 44 -1.81 10.18 18.65
CA CYS A 44 -3.18 9.79 19.01
C CYS A 44 -4.20 10.27 17.98
N LEU A 45 -4.16 11.55 17.59
CA LEU A 45 -5.10 12.14 16.62
C LEU A 45 -4.91 11.54 15.23
N THR A 46 -3.67 11.35 14.80
CA THR A 46 -3.35 10.67 13.54
C THR A 46 -3.89 9.24 13.57
N ARG A 47 -3.65 8.49 14.65
CA ARG A 47 -4.12 7.11 14.78
C ARG A 47 -5.65 7.01 14.83
N LEU A 48 -6.32 7.92 15.55
CA LEU A 48 -7.78 7.99 15.61
C LEU A 48 -8.38 8.20 14.22
N SER A 49 -7.86 9.16 13.48
CA SER A 49 -8.35 9.50 12.14
C SER A 49 -8.08 8.37 11.13
N VAL A 50 -6.89 7.76 11.14
CA VAL A 50 -6.60 6.59 10.29
C VAL A 50 -7.45 5.37 10.66
N THR A 51 -7.77 5.18 11.94
CA THR A 51 -8.66 4.09 12.39
C THR A 51 -10.08 4.30 11.88
N LYS A 52 -10.56 5.56 11.82
CA LYS A 52 -11.86 5.90 11.21
C LYS A 52 -11.92 5.50 9.74
N LEU A 53 -10.86 5.76 8.96
CA LEU A 53 -10.80 5.31 7.56
C LEU A 53 -10.86 3.77 7.46
N ASN A 54 -10.08 3.07 8.28
CA ASN A 54 -10.09 1.61 8.30
C ASN A 54 -11.49 1.04 8.65
N HIS A 55 -12.23 1.70 9.54
CA HIS A 55 -13.61 1.35 9.84
C HIS A 55 -14.52 1.51 8.61
N LEU A 56 -14.48 2.65 7.92
CA LEU A 56 -15.28 2.90 6.71
C LEU A 56 -14.97 1.87 5.60
N VAL A 57 -13.70 1.57 5.37
CA VAL A 57 -13.29 0.55 4.39
C VAL A 57 -13.85 -0.83 4.76
N THR A 58 -13.71 -1.22 6.03
CA THR A 58 -14.21 -2.51 6.52
C THR A 58 -15.74 -2.60 6.43
N GLU A 59 -16.45 -1.52 6.78
CA GLU A 59 -17.90 -1.42 6.69
C GLU A 59 -18.39 -1.58 5.24
N GLN A 60 -17.76 -0.90 4.27
CA GLN A 60 -18.15 -1.03 2.86
C GLN A 60 -17.87 -2.42 2.29
N LEU A 61 -16.82 -3.10 2.75
CA LEU A 61 -16.60 -4.49 2.37
C LEU A 61 -17.71 -5.39 2.92
N ILE A 62 -18.07 -5.21 4.19
CA ILE A 62 -19.14 -5.98 4.84
C ILE A 62 -20.49 -5.71 4.18
N SER A 63 -20.78 -4.46 3.79
CA SER A 63 -22.06 -4.06 3.20
C SER A 63 -22.35 -4.76 1.86
N VAL A 64 -21.30 -5.10 1.09
CA VAL A 64 -21.41 -5.85 -0.17
C VAL A 64 -21.20 -7.37 0.00
N GLY A 65 -21.20 -7.86 1.24
CA GLY A 65 -21.11 -9.29 1.56
C GLY A 65 -19.69 -9.86 1.64
N VAL A 66 -18.66 -9.01 1.72
CA VAL A 66 -17.27 -9.44 1.93
C VAL A 66 -16.97 -9.47 3.44
N PRO A 67 -16.74 -10.64 4.06
CA PRO A 67 -16.38 -10.71 5.47
C PRO A 67 -14.98 -10.14 5.69
N ALA A 68 -14.91 -8.92 6.21
CA ALA A 68 -13.67 -8.17 6.42
C ALA A 68 -13.44 -7.86 7.90
N VAL A 69 -12.17 -7.89 8.31
CA VAL A 69 -11.73 -7.46 9.65
C VAL A 69 -10.54 -6.54 9.47
N GLY A 70 -10.61 -5.34 10.06
CA GLY A 70 -9.49 -4.41 10.09
C GLY A 70 -8.43 -4.88 11.08
N ILE A 71 -7.18 -5.07 10.63
CA ILE A 71 -6.08 -5.52 11.48
C ILE A 71 -4.85 -4.66 11.18
N SER A 72 -4.19 -4.16 12.23
CA SER A 72 -3.12 -3.18 12.08
C SER A 72 -1.72 -3.76 11.79
N VAL A 73 -1.55 -5.08 11.87
CA VAL A 73 -0.24 -5.74 11.71
C VAL A 73 -0.49 -7.11 11.08
N LEU A 74 -0.08 -7.33 9.82
CA LEU A 74 -0.63 -8.47 9.10
C LEU A 74 0.29 -9.29 8.20
N ALA A 75 1.20 -8.68 7.43
CA ALA A 75 1.70 -9.43 6.27
C ALA A 75 2.53 -10.67 6.62
N LYS A 76 3.30 -10.66 7.72
CA LYS A 76 4.17 -11.78 8.10
C LYS A 76 3.46 -12.89 8.90
N THR A 77 2.43 -12.54 9.68
CA THR A 77 1.83 -13.47 10.65
C THR A 77 0.74 -14.37 10.04
N PHE A 78 0.06 -13.89 8.99
CA PHE A 78 -1.17 -14.55 8.50
C PHE A 78 -1.00 -15.33 7.20
N SER A 79 0.19 -15.31 6.58
CA SER A 79 0.51 -16.00 5.32
C SER A 79 -0.66 -15.98 4.31
N PRO A 80 -1.15 -14.79 3.91
CA PRO A 80 -2.30 -14.69 3.01
C PRO A 80 -2.01 -15.28 1.64
N ARG A 81 -3.05 -15.64 0.87
CA ARG A 81 -2.85 -16.09 -0.52
C ARG A 81 -2.56 -14.94 -1.48
N ARG A 82 -2.88 -13.70 -1.10
CA ARG A 82 -2.62 -12.47 -1.86
C ARG A 82 -2.76 -11.24 -0.99
N VAL A 83 -2.10 -10.16 -1.41
CA VAL A 83 -2.24 -8.83 -0.82
C VAL A 83 -2.68 -7.87 -1.90
N VAL A 84 -3.69 -7.04 -1.62
CA VAL A 84 -4.19 -6.02 -2.55
C VAL A 84 -4.05 -4.64 -1.90
N PHE A 85 -3.28 -3.75 -2.53
CA PHE A 85 -3.23 -2.34 -2.18
C PHE A 85 -4.26 -1.58 -3.00
N LEU A 86 -5.20 -0.93 -2.31
CA LEU A 86 -6.18 -0.04 -2.94
C LEU A 86 -5.70 1.40 -2.83
N THR A 87 -5.65 2.10 -3.96
CA THR A 87 -5.15 3.49 -4.07
C THR A 87 -6.14 4.39 -4.80
N ASP A 88 -5.88 5.68 -4.87
CA ASP A 88 -6.67 6.67 -5.61
C ASP A 88 -6.38 6.71 -7.13
N VAL A 89 -5.35 5.98 -7.56
CA VAL A 89 -4.86 5.93 -8.95
C VAL A 89 -4.82 4.49 -9.47
N ASN A 90 -4.72 4.27 -10.78
CA ASN A 90 -4.87 2.93 -11.36
C ASN A 90 -3.81 1.93 -10.89
N GLY A 91 -2.63 2.38 -10.46
CA GLY A 91 -1.56 1.53 -9.95
C GLY A 91 -0.29 2.32 -9.76
N ILE A 92 0.85 1.69 -9.99
CA ILE A 92 2.16 2.33 -10.00
C ILE A 92 2.44 2.87 -11.40
N TYR A 93 2.89 4.12 -11.47
CA TYR A 93 3.24 4.80 -12.71
C TYR A 93 4.76 5.02 -12.80
N SER A 94 5.27 5.20 -14.02
CA SER A 94 6.68 5.51 -14.31
C SER A 94 7.16 6.82 -13.69
N CYS A 95 6.24 7.75 -13.44
CA CYS A 95 6.41 9.02 -12.77
C CYS A 95 5.06 9.41 -12.13
N PRO A 96 4.95 10.50 -11.35
CA PRO A 96 3.67 10.90 -10.77
C PRO A 96 2.56 10.99 -11.83
N PRO A 97 1.36 10.44 -11.59
CA PRO A 97 0.32 10.27 -12.61
C PRO A 97 -0.18 11.59 -13.22
N ASP A 98 -0.02 12.70 -12.51
CA ASP A 98 -0.34 14.05 -12.99
C ASP A 98 0.71 14.62 -13.97
N THR A 99 1.82 13.90 -14.18
CA THR A 99 2.92 14.33 -15.07
C THR A 99 2.62 13.92 -16.52
N PRO A 100 2.76 14.82 -17.50
CA PRO A 100 2.63 14.46 -18.91
C PRO A 100 3.57 13.32 -19.31
N GLY A 101 3.02 12.28 -19.92
CA GLY A 101 3.78 11.09 -20.33
C GLY A 101 3.90 10.00 -19.26
N ALA A 102 3.23 10.13 -18.11
CA ALA A 102 3.14 9.06 -17.12
C ALA A 102 2.50 7.80 -17.72
N ARG A 103 3.18 6.65 -17.60
CA ARG A 103 2.68 5.34 -18.04
C ARG A 103 2.43 4.44 -16.85
N LEU A 104 1.30 3.74 -16.86
CA LEU A 104 1.02 2.71 -15.88
C LEU A 104 2.03 1.56 -16.07
N VAL A 105 2.51 1.01 -14.96
CA VAL A 105 3.37 -0.18 -14.95
C VAL A 105 2.50 -1.37 -14.59
N ASP A 106 2.21 -2.23 -15.56
CA ASP A 106 1.30 -3.37 -15.35
C ASP A 106 1.92 -4.48 -14.49
N SER A 107 3.23 -4.67 -14.60
CA SER A 107 3.96 -5.74 -13.91
C SER A 107 5.31 -5.27 -13.42
N ILE A 108 5.62 -5.63 -12.18
CA ILE A 108 6.94 -5.45 -11.56
C ILE A 108 7.45 -6.83 -11.16
N VAL A 109 8.58 -7.22 -11.72
CA VAL A 109 9.25 -8.48 -11.39
C VAL A 109 10.36 -8.21 -10.39
N ILE A 110 10.40 -8.99 -9.32
CA ILE A 110 11.38 -8.88 -8.25
C ILE A 110 12.30 -10.09 -8.28
N GLY A 111 13.60 -9.84 -8.36
CA GLY A 111 14.64 -10.88 -8.30
C GLY A 111 15.13 -11.17 -6.88
N PRO A 112 15.97 -12.21 -6.71
CA PRO A 112 16.48 -12.65 -5.41
C PRO A 112 17.34 -11.60 -4.69
N GLU A 113 18.07 -10.76 -5.44
CA GLU A 113 18.86 -9.65 -4.88
C GLU A 113 18.05 -8.35 -4.73
N ARG A 114 16.71 -8.43 -4.71
CA ARG A 114 15.78 -7.28 -4.71
C ARG A 114 15.97 -6.35 -5.93
N THR A 115 16.49 -6.89 -7.01
CA THR A 115 16.46 -6.24 -8.32
C THR A 115 15.01 -6.14 -8.79
N MET A 116 14.68 -5.06 -9.48
CA MET A 116 13.32 -4.77 -9.95
C MET A 116 13.33 -4.52 -11.45
N GLU A 117 12.42 -5.16 -12.16
CA GLU A 117 12.14 -4.89 -13.56
C GLU A 117 10.70 -4.39 -13.72
N PRO A 118 10.47 -3.20 -14.31
CA PRO A 118 11.47 -2.31 -14.93
C PRO A 118 12.28 -1.48 -13.90
N ALA A 119 13.58 -1.32 -14.15
CA ALA A 119 14.49 -0.56 -13.27
C ALA A 119 14.11 0.93 -13.09
N VAL A 120 13.33 1.50 -14.02
CA VAL A 120 12.86 2.90 -14.05
C VAL A 120 12.11 3.32 -12.77
N LEU A 121 11.55 2.37 -12.03
CA LEU A 121 10.86 2.66 -10.77
C LEU A 121 11.80 3.14 -9.66
N THR A 122 13.07 2.76 -9.68
CA THR A 122 14.04 3.19 -8.66
C THR A 122 14.27 4.70 -8.67
N SER A 123 14.28 5.33 -9.85
CA SER A 123 14.46 6.79 -9.98
C SER A 123 13.17 7.57 -9.69
N ALA A 124 12.00 7.00 -9.97
CA ALA A 124 10.71 7.58 -9.61
C ALA A 124 10.49 7.59 -8.09
N LEU A 125 10.92 6.53 -7.40
CA LEU A 125 10.89 6.41 -5.93
C LEU A 125 11.75 7.44 -5.20
N SER A 126 12.88 7.86 -5.79
CA SER A 126 13.76 8.87 -5.21
C SER A 126 13.19 10.29 -5.27
N HIS A 127 12.16 10.56 -6.08
CA HIS A 127 11.52 11.86 -6.21
C HIS A 127 10.19 12.00 -5.44
N ASP A 128 9.71 10.93 -4.76
CA ASP A 128 8.52 11.01 -3.91
C ASP A 128 8.83 11.72 -2.58
N SER A 129 8.65 13.04 -2.57
CA SER A 129 8.82 13.91 -1.41
C SER A 129 7.92 13.58 -0.20
N THR A 130 6.89 12.75 -0.39
CA THR A 130 5.99 12.34 0.71
C THR A 130 6.36 10.99 1.32
N GLY A 131 7.25 10.22 0.66
CA GLY A 131 7.55 8.83 1.02
C GLY A 131 6.34 7.88 0.96
N GLY A 132 5.18 8.36 0.52
CA GLY A 132 3.90 7.68 0.62
C GLY A 132 3.74 6.53 -0.37
N VAL A 133 4.21 6.71 -1.62
CA VAL A 133 4.26 5.64 -2.63
C VAL A 133 5.48 4.77 -2.39
N SER A 134 6.61 5.37 -1.98
CA SER A 134 7.85 4.64 -1.73
C SER A 134 7.74 3.59 -0.63
N LEU A 135 7.12 3.93 0.51
CA LEU A 135 6.90 2.98 1.60
C LEU A 135 5.91 1.87 1.22
N LYS A 136 4.86 2.18 0.44
CA LYS A 136 3.89 1.19 -0.04
C LYS A 136 4.56 0.19 -0.98
N LEU A 137 5.34 0.68 -1.94
CA LEU A 137 6.05 -0.16 -2.89
C LEU A 137 7.13 -1.00 -2.19
N GLN A 138 7.89 -0.41 -1.26
CA GLN A 138 8.87 -1.15 -0.46
C GLN A 138 8.21 -2.24 0.40
N THR A 139 7.04 -1.97 0.99
CA THR A 139 6.26 -2.97 1.71
C THR A 139 5.81 -4.09 0.78
N ALA A 140 5.30 -3.76 -0.40
CA ALA A 140 4.90 -4.74 -1.42
C ALA A 140 6.08 -5.62 -1.85
N ILE A 141 7.25 -5.02 -2.11
CA ILE A 141 8.49 -5.74 -2.43
C ILE A 141 8.88 -6.68 -1.29
N ASN A 142 8.89 -6.19 -0.04
CA ASN A 142 9.22 -7.01 1.12
C ASN A 142 8.30 -8.22 1.25
N ILE A 143 7.00 -8.08 0.98
CA ILE A 143 6.03 -9.18 1.01
C ILE A 143 6.36 -10.21 -0.07
N VAL A 144 6.53 -9.76 -1.31
CA VAL A 144 6.79 -10.66 -2.46
C VAL A 144 8.13 -11.37 -2.30
N SER A 145 9.20 -10.65 -1.94
CA SER A 145 10.53 -11.24 -1.70
C SER A 145 10.55 -12.20 -0.52
N SER A 146 10.00 -11.79 0.64
CA SER A 146 10.02 -12.66 1.84
C SER A 146 9.17 -13.91 1.69
N SER A 147 8.22 -13.90 0.75
CA SER A 147 7.37 -15.03 0.43
C SER A 147 7.85 -15.84 -0.78
N HIS A 148 8.98 -15.47 -1.40
CA HIS A 148 9.46 -16.07 -2.65
C HIS A 148 8.34 -16.17 -3.71
N GLY A 149 7.54 -15.11 -3.85
CA GLY A 149 6.43 -15.05 -4.81
C GLY A 149 5.18 -15.83 -4.45
N SER A 150 5.18 -16.61 -3.36
CA SER A 150 3.99 -17.35 -2.91
C SER A 150 2.83 -16.43 -2.50
N ILE A 151 3.13 -15.17 -2.16
CA ILE A 151 2.15 -14.12 -1.87
C ILE A 151 2.28 -13.00 -2.91
N PRO A 152 1.50 -13.04 -4.01
CA PRO A 152 1.48 -11.95 -4.96
C PRO A 152 0.88 -10.69 -4.35
N VAL A 153 1.40 -9.53 -4.75
CA VAL A 153 0.87 -8.22 -4.38
C VAL A 153 0.27 -7.56 -5.60
N LEU A 154 -0.93 -7.02 -5.46
CA LEU A 154 -1.67 -6.32 -6.50
C LEU A 154 -1.92 -4.89 -6.05
N ILE A 155 -1.82 -3.91 -6.95
CA ILE A 155 -2.05 -2.50 -6.66
C ILE A 155 -3.03 -1.97 -7.70
N CYS A 156 -4.17 -1.45 -7.28
CA CYS A 156 -5.22 -0.98 -8.19
C CYS A 156 -6.05 0.15 -7.60
N LYS A 157 -6.75 0.89 -8.47
CA LYS A 157 -7.62 2.00 -8.06
C LYS A 157 -8.82 1.52 -7.25
N LEU A 158 -9.06 2.16 -6.12
CA LEU A 158 -10.26 2.03 -5.32
C LEU A 158 -11.47 2.44 -6.15
N ASP A 159 -12.61 1.77 -5.94
CA ASP A 159 -13.85 2.02 -6.69
C ASP A 159 -13.72 1.72 -8.20
N SER A 160 -13.02 0.63 -8.53
CA SER A 160 -12.92 0.11 -9.90
C SER A 160 -13.30 -1.36 -9.96
N GLU A 161 -13.78 -1.82 -11.12
CA GLU A 161 -13.99 -3.26 -11.37
C GLU A 161 -12.70 -4.07 -11.19
N ALA A 162 -11.55 -3.45 -11.45
CA ALA A 162 -10.24 -4.05 -11.24
C ALA A 162 -9.99 -4.36 -9.76
N ALA A 163 -10.36 -3.47 -8.83
CA ALA A 163 -10.23 -3.71 -7.40
C ALA A 163 -11.06 -4.90 -6.92
N VAL A 164 -12.31 -4.98 -7.36
CA VAL A 164 -13.20 -6.11 -7.05
C VAL A 164 -12.62 -7.41 -7.60
N LYS A 165 -12.22 -7.41 -8.87
CA LYS A 165 -11.60 -8.57 -9.53
C LYS A 165 -10.30 -9.00 -8.84
N ALA A 166 -9.44 -8.05 -8.46
CA ALA A 166 -8.18 -8.32 -7.76
C ALA A 166 -8.42 -8.95 -6.39
N CYS A 167 -9.38 -8.44 -5.61
CA CYS A 167 -9.71 -9.00 -4.29
C CYS A 167 -10.28 -10.41 -4.41
N LEU A 168 -11.23 -10.63 -5.33
CA LEU A 168 -11.91 -11.92 -5.49
C LEU A 168 -11.03 -12.98 -6.16
N THR A 169 -10.36 -12.63 -7.26
CA THR A 169 -9.68 -13.59 -8.13
C THR A 169 -8.16 -13.52 -8.05
N GLY A 170 -7.58 -12.42 -7.58
CA GLY A 170 -6.14 -12.19 -7.60
C GLY A 170 -5.57 -11.90 -9.00
N LYS A 171 -6.42 -11.47 -9.94
CA LYS A 171 -6.03 -11.15 -11.32
C LYS A 171 -6.28 -9.68 -11.63
N LEU A 172 -5.39 -9.12 -12.43
CA LEU A 172 -5.49 -7.80 -13.08
C LEU A 172 -5.19 -8.00 -14.57
N LYS A 173 -5.91 -7.30 -15.44
CA LYS A 173 -5.55 -7.19 -16.87
C LYS A 173 -4.59 -6.01 -17.08
N GLU A 174 -4.02 -5.95 -18.28
CA GLU A 174 -3.25 -4.77 -18.73
C GLU A 174 -4.12 -3.51 -18.66
N GLY A 175 -3.57 -2.43 -18.12
CA GLY A 175 -4.28 -1.18 -17.86
C GLY A 175 -5.12 -1.15 -16.57
N GLU A 176 -5.35 -2.30 -15.91
CA GLU A 176 -6.21 -2.39 -14.72
C GLU A 176 -5.47 -2.17 -13.40
N GLY A 177 -4.13 -2.22 -13.42
CA GLY A 177 -3.28 -1.89 -12.27
C GLY A 177 -1.92 -2.57 -12.33
N THR A 178 -1.22 -2.61 -11.20
CA THR A 178 0.14 -3.14 -11.11
C THR A 178 0.17 -4.45 -10.33
N LYS A 179 0.78 -5.48 -10.92
CA LYS A 179 1.05 -6.73 -10.24
C LYS A 179 2.54 -6.85 -9.91
N LEU A 180 2.85 -7.23 -8.67
CA LEU A 180 4.20 -7.58 -8.26
C LEU A 180 4.33 -9.10 -8.17
N SER A 181 5.38 -9.64 -8.77
CA SER A 181 5.70 -11.06 -8.79
C SER A 181 7.18 -11.31 -8.54
N PHE A 182 7.51 -12.49 -8.04
CA PHE A 182 8.89 -12.92 -7.81
C PHE A 182 9.30 -13.93 -8.89
N VAL A 183 10.57 -13.89 -9.29
CA VAL A 183 11.18 -14.92 -10.14
C VAL A 183 12.45 -15.40 -9.46
N ASP A 184 12.48 -16.70 -9.12
CA ASP A 184 13.72 -17.42 -8.86
C ASP A 184 14.38 -17.64 -10.23
N THR A 185 15.52 -17.00 -10.48
CA THR A 185 16.35 -17.26 -11.67
C THR A 185 16.77 -18.72 -11.76
#